data_AF-A0ABD5ZE47-F1
#
_entry.id   AF-A0ABD5ZE47-F1
#
_cell.length_a   1.000
_cell.length_b   1.000
_cell.length_c   1.000
_cell.angle_alpha   90.00
_cell.angle_beta   90.00
_cell.angle_gamma   90.00
#
_symmetry.space_group_name_H-M   'P 1'
#
loop_
_entity.id
_entity.type
_entity.pdbx_description
1 polymer ?
#
loop_
_entity_poly.entity_id
_entity_poly.type
_entity_poly.pdbx_seq_one_letter_code
_entity_poly.pdbx_strand_id
1 'polypeptide(L)'
;MDKPSVKCALISTLIAKHKWGTPMDRDTLLSLSAIGNDYPTARTVYDDLRGASYITYRGKRGIELNSGAFAELADVLYYDCNWEKYEIQSRLKHYEGIEKHDWA
;
A
#
# COMPACT_ATOMS: atom_id res chain seq x y z
N MET A 1 8.73 -1.05 -18.12
CA MET A 1 8.42 -0.96 -16.69
C MET A 1 9.25 -2.03 -16.00
N ASP A 2 10.20 -1.62 -15.18
CA ASP A 2 10.91 -2.55 -14.31
C ASP A 2 9.94 -3.21 -13.34
N LYS A 3 10.30 -4.40 -12.86
CA LYS A 3 9.49 -5.10 -11.87
C LYS A 3 9.37 -4.20 -10.63
N PRO A 4 8.15 -3.88 -10.15
CA PRO A 4 7.98 -3.07 -8.95
C PRO A 4 8.67 -3.77 -7.77
N SER A 5 9.20 -2.97 -6.83
CA SER A 5 9.73 -3.50 -5.58
C SER A 5 8.66 -4.30 -4.87
N VAL A 6 9.07 -5.25 -4.01
CA VAL A 6 8.13 -6.07 -3.24
C VAL A 6 7.20 -5.18 -2.41
N LYS A 7 7.72 -4.12 -1.77
CA LYS A 7 6.91 -3.09 -1.06
C LYS A 7 5.83 -2.51 -1.96
N CYS A 8 6.21 -2.02 -3.14
CA CYS A 8 5.29 -1.41 -4.07
C CYS A 8 4.27 -2.41 -4.62
N ALA A 9 4.65 -3.66 -4.87
CA ALA A 9 3.71 -4.71 -5.27
C ALA A 9 2.66 -4.98 -4.18
N LEU A 10 3.07 -5.07 -2.91
CA LEU A 10 2.13 -5.28 -1.80
C LEU A 10 1.18 -4.08 -1.61
N ILE A 11 1.70 -2.85 -1.61
CA ILE A 11 0.88 -1.63 -1.47
C ILE A 11 -0.09 -1.49 -2.67
N SER A 12 0.38 -1.75 -3.88
CA SER A 12 -0.46 -1.72 -5.09
C SER A 12 -1.61 -2.72 -4.99
N THR A 13 -1.34 -3.94 -4.51
CA THR A 13 -2.37 -4.95 -4.28
C THR A 13 -3.36 -4.53 -3.23
N LEU A 14 -2.90 -3.94 -2.11
CA LEU A 14 -3.81 -3.35 -1.13
C LEU A 14 -4.70 -2.33 -1.82
N ILE A 15 -4.17 -1.31 -2.49
CA ILE A 15 -4.99 -0.28 -3.15
C ILE A 15 -5.97 -0.89 -4.17
N ALA A 16 -5.57 -1.89 -4.94
CA ALA A 16 -6.40 -2.50 -5.98
C ALA A 16 -7.49 -3.44 -5.45
N LYS A 17 -7.22 -4.18 -4.36
CA LYS A 17 -8.12 -5.20 -3.82
C LYS A 17 -8.93 -4.71 -2.61
N HIS A 18 -8.47 -3.65 -1.96
CA HIS A 18 -9.06 -3.13 -0.75
C HIS A 18 -10.28 -2.29 -1.11
N LYS A 19 -11.46 -2.85 -0.85
CA LYS A 19 -12.74 -2.14 -0.84
C LYS A 19 -12.84 -1.21 0.39
N TRP A 20 -11.85 -0.35 0.62
CA TRP A 20 -11.91 0.75 1.60
C TRP A 20 -12.25 0.31 3.04
N GLY A 21 -11.37 -0.49 3.67
CA GLY A 21 -11.43 -0.81 5.10
C GLY A 21 -11.59 -2.29 5.46
N THR A 22 -11.22 -3.20 4.55
CA THR A 22 -11.22 -4.64 4.84
C THR A 22 -9.79 -5.13 5.02
N PRO A 23 -9.37 -5.53 6.22
CA PRO A 23 -8.02 -5.99 6.46
C PRO A 23 -7.75 -7.28 5.69
N MET A 24 -6.51 -7.39 5.20
CA MET A 24 -6.02 -8.52 4.43
C MET A 24 -4.89 -9.20 5.18
N ASP A 25 -5.02 -10.51 5.40
CA ASP A 25 -3.97 -11.30 6.02
C ASP A 25 -2.74 -11.43 5.11
N ARG A 26 -1.63 -11.82 5.71
CA ARG A 26 -0.33 -11.90 5.04
C ARG A 26 -0.39 -12.81 3.83
N ASP A 27 -0.90 -14.02 3.98
CA ASP A 27 -0.75 -15.05 2.95
C ASP A 27 -1.67 -14.72 1.75
N THR A 28 -2.85 -14.16 2.02
CA THR A 28 -3.71 -13.57 0.99
C THR A 28 -2.99 -12.43 0.26
N LEU A 29 -2.38 -11.48 0.99
CA LEU A 29 -1.71 -10.34 0.35
C LEU A 29 -0.51 -10.78 -0.50
N LEU A 30 0.32 -11.69 -0.01
CA LEU A 30 1.48 -12.20 -0.74
C LEU A 30 1.07 -12.94 -2.02
N SER A 31 0.02 -13.78 -1.94
CA SER A 31 -0.45 -14.57 -3.09
C SER A 31 -1.09 -13.72 -4.19
N LEU A 32 -1.72 -12.60 -3.84
CA LEU A 32 -2.35 -11.69 -4.80
C LEU A 32 -1.36 -10.69 -5.43
N SER A 33 -0.16 -10.54 -4.86
CA SER A 33 0.78 -9.51 -5.25
C SER A 33 1.77 -9.97 -6.33
N ALA A 34 2.18 -9.03 -7.17
CA ALA A 34 3.13 -9.27 -8.27
C ALA A 34 4.59 -9.42 -7.79
N ILE A 35 4.82 -10.22 -6.75
CA ILE A 35 6.13 -10.43 -6.11
C ILE A 35 6.97 -11.51 -6.80
N GLY A 36 6.38 -12.30 -7.70
CA GLY A 36 7.02 -13.47 -8.30
C GLY A 36 7.29 -14.54 -7.24
N ASN A 37 8.50 -15.11 -7.20
CA ASN A 37 8.89 -16.14 -6.23
C ASN A 37 9.54 -15.59 -4.95
N ASP A 38 9.56 -14.27 -4.76
CA ASP A 38 10.27 -13.62 -3.66
C ASP A 38 9.46 -13.56 -2.35
N TYR A 39 8.90 -14.70 -1.95
CA TYR A 39 8.13 -14.84 -0.71
C TYR A 39 8.94 -14.55 0.56
N PRO A 40 10.23 -14.90 0.69
CA PRO A 40 11.03 -14.55 1.87
C PRO A 40 11.08 -13.04 2.09
N THR A 41 11.45 -12.26 1.06
CA THR A 41 11.48 -10.80 1.16
C THR A 41 10.09 -10.24 1.40
N ALA A 42 9.07 -10.78 0.75
CA ALA A 42 7.71 -10.28 0.92
C ALA A 42 7.15 -10.50 2.33
N ARG A 43 7.56 -11.55 3.04
CA ARG A 43 7.22 -11.72 4.46
C ARG A 43 7.86 -10.64 5.33
N THR A 44 9.14 -10.34 5.11
CA THR A 44 9.85 -9.27 5.82
C THR A 44 9.20 -7.92 5.57
N VAL A 45 8.96 -7.58 4.30
CA VAL A 45 8.30 -6.31 3.93
C VAL A 45 6.88 -6.23 4.49
N TYR A 46 6.14 -7.34 4.54
CA TYR A 46 4.84 -7.36 5.21
C TYR A 46 4.95 -7.05 6.70
N ASP A 47 5.96 -7.60 7.38
CA ASP A 47 6.21 -7.32 8.80
C ASP A 47 6.55 -5.84 9.01
N ASP A 48 7.36 -5.23 8.14
CA ASP A 48 7.69 -3.80 8.17
C ASP A 48 6.44 -2.94 7.95
N LEU A 49 5.57 -3.31 7.00
CA LEU A 49 4.33 -2.58 6.71
C LEU A 49 3.39 -2.53 7.91
N ARG A 50 3.44 -3.47 8.86
CA ARG A 50 2.61 -3.40 10.08
C ARG A 50 2.92 -2.18 10.95
N GLY A 51 4.13 -1.62 10.82
CA GLY A 51 4.57 -0.44 11.56
C GLY A 51 4.41 0.88 10.79
N ALA A 52 4.00 0.83 9.51
CA ALA A 52 3.83 2.03 8.70
C ALA A 52 2.61 2.85 9.14
N SER A 53 2.71 4.17 9.17
CA SER A 53 1.62 5.03 9.67
C SER A 53 0.37 4.98 8.78
N TYR A 54 0.57 4.73 7.48
CA TYR A 54 -0.48 4.54 6.48
C TYR A 54 -1.10 3.15 6.49
N ILE A 55 -0.74 2.31 7.46
CA ILE A 55 -1.30 0.98 7.68
C ILE A 55 -1.90 0.88 9.08
N THR A 56 -3.07 0.27 9.20
CA THR A 56 -3.62 -0.18 10.48
C THR A 56 -3.46 -1.70 10.58
N TYR A 57 -2.73 -2.16 11.59
CA TYR A 57 -2.61 -3.59 11.89
C TYR A 57 -3.78 -4.07 12.74
N ARG A 58 -4.52 -5.07 12.24
CA ARG A 58 -5.73 -5.64 12.88
C ARG A 58 -5.48 -7.04 13.45
N GLY A 59 -4.25 -7.33 13.88
CA GLY A 59 -3.89 -8.62 14.46
C GLY A 59 -4.05 -9.76 13.45
N LYS A 60 -4.79 -10.82 13.84
CA LYS A 60 -5.03 -11.99 12.99
C LYS A 60 -5.79 -11.68 11.70
N ARG A 61 -6.50 -10.55 11.63
CA ARG A 61 -7.19 -10.11 10.41
C ARG A 61 -6.26 -9.53 9.36
N GLY A 62 -5.00 -9.24 9.73
CA GLY A 62 -3.98 -8.71 8.83
C GLY A 62 -3.84 -7.20 8.87
N ILE A 63 -3.50 -6.59 7.73
CA ILE A 63 -3.28 -5.15 7.58
C ILE A 63 -4.35 -4.51 6.69
N GLU A 64 -4.72 -3.27 6.99
CA GLU A 64 -5.57 -2.43 6.17
C GLU A 64 -4.92 -1.06 5.96
N LEU A 65 -5.27 -0.37 4.88
CA LEU A 65 -4.83 1.00 4.67
C LEU A 65 -5.51 1.95 5.67
N ASN A 66 -4.73 2.86 6.25
CA ASN A 66 -5.20 3.89 7.16
C ASN A 66 -5.69 5.11 6.35
N SER A 67 -7.00 5.35 6.33
CA SER A 67 -7.60 6.46 5.57
C SER A 67 -7.26 7.86 6.07
N GLY A 68 -6.75 7.98 7.31
CA GLY A 68 -6.33 9.25 7.90
C GLY A 68 -4.87 9.64 7.65
N ALA A 69 -4.08 8.77 7.01
CA ALA A 69 -2.64 8.98 6.76
C ALA A 69 -2.33 9.05 5.25
N PHE A 70 -3.14 9.81 4.51
CA PHE A 70 -3.01 9.92 3.06
C PHE A 70 -1.66 10.42 2.59
N ALA A 71 -1.16 11.51 3.18
CA ALA A 71 0.04 12.20 2.69
C ALA A 71 1.25 11.24 2.63
N GLU A 72 1.49 10.47 3.69
CA GLU A 72 2.61 9.52 3.71
C GLU A 72 2.43 8.38 2.71
N LEU A 73 1.20 7.85 2.55
CA LEU A 73 0.93 6.84 1.53
C LEU A 73 1.17 7.40 0.12
N ALA A 74 0.73 8.63 -0.13
CA ALA A 74 0.90 9.28 -1.42
C ALA A 74 2.37 9.58 -1.74
N ASP A 75 3.16 10.00 -0.75
CA ASP A 75 4.61 10.17 -0.88
C ASP A 75 5.30 8.85 -1.22
N VAL A 76 4.98 7.76 -0.52
CA VAL A 76 5.54 6.43 -0.83
C VAL A 76 5.15 5.99 -2.24
N LEU A 77 3.89 6.18 -2.65
CA LEU A 77 3.46 5.82 -3.99
C LEU A 77 4.19 6.64 -5.07
N TYR A 78 4.38 7.93 -4.82
CA TYR A 78 5.01 8.83 -5.77
C TYR A 78 6.53 8.61 -5.85
N TYR A 79 7.23 8.73 -4.72
CA TYR A 79 8.69 8.70 -4.67
C TYR A 79 9.28 7.29 -4.68
N ASP A 80 8.68 6.32 -3.97
CA ASP A 80 9.23 4.96 -3.90
C ASP A 80 8.69 4.06 -5.02
N CYS A 81 7.41 4.22 -5.36
CA CYS A 81 6.72 3.34 -6.31
C CYS A 81 6.56 3.92 -7.71
N ASN A 82 6.99 5.17 -7.94
CA ASN A 82 6.92 5.85 -9.23
C ASN A 82 5.51 5.86 -9.83
N TRP A 83 4.48 5.95 -8.99
CA TRP A 83 3.12 6.17 -9.47
C TRP A 83 2.96 7.61 -9.93
N GLU A 84 2.17 7.81 -10.98
CA GLU A 84 1.88 9.16 -11.45
C GLU A 84 0.90 9.86 -10.50
N LYS A 85 1.04 11.20 -10.35
CA LYS A 85 0.18 12.00 -9.45
C LYS A 85 -1.32 11.76 -9.73
N TYR A 86 -1.69 11.68 -11.01
CA TYR A 86 -3.09 11.45 -11.40
C TYR A 86 -3.58 10.04 -11.02
N GLU A 87 -2.71 9.02 -11.02
CA GLU A 87 -3.05 7.66 -10.61
C GLU A 87 -3.32 7.62 -9.11
N ILE A 88 -2.43 8.23 -8.32
CA ILE A 88 -2.57 8.34 -6.87
C ILE A 88 -3.87 9.06 -6.53
N GLN A 89 -4.12 10.21 -7.15
CA GLN A 89 -5.34 10.98 -6.90
C GLN A 89 -6.61 10.21 -7.24
N SER A 90 -6.65 9.55 -8.41
CA SER A 90 -7.80 8.77 -8.84
C SER A 90 -8.08 7.57 -7.94
N ARG A 91 -7.01 6.89 -7.49
CA ARG A 91 -7.08 5.67 -6.69
C ARG A 91 -7.34 5.91 -5.22
N LEU A 92 -6.99 7.09 -4.70
CA LEU A 92 -7.10 7.42 -3.28
C LEU A 92 -8.06 8.59 -3.00
N LYS A 93 -8.95 8.92 -3.94
CA LYS A 93 -9.92 10.03 -3.82
C LYS A 93 -10.83 10.05 -2.59
N HIS A 94 -10.90 8.95 -1.85
CA HIS A 94 -11.72 8.84 -0.62
C HIS A 94 -10.88 8.92 0.67
N TYR A 95 -9.57 9.18 0.58
CA TYR A 95 -8.71 9.35 1.74
C TYR A 95 -8.76 10.80 2.25
N GLU A 96 -8.67 10.97 3.56
CA GLU A 96 -8.64 12.30 4.18
C GLU A 96 -7.32 13.00 3.84
N GLY A 97 -7.38 14.27 3.45
CA GLY A 97 -6.19 15.08 3.16
C GLY A 97 -5.72 15.08 1.70
N ILE A 98 -6.38 14.33 0.81
CA ILE A 98 -6.03 14.30 -0.62
C ILE A 98 -6.03 15.67 -1.30
N GLU A 99 -7.02 16.51 -0.98
CA GLU A 99 -7.16 17.84 -1.60
C GLU A 99 -6.08 18.84 -1.18
N LYS A 100 -5.32 18.53 -0.12
CA LYS A 100 -4.34 19.45 0.49
C LYS A 100 -2.89 18.97 0.35
N HIS A 101 -2.66 17.81 -0.25
CA HIS A 101 -1.32 17.25 -0.36
C HIS A 101 -0.56 17.91 -1.52
N ASP A 102 0.65 18.38 -1.22
CA ASP A 102 1.55 18.99 -2.18
C ASP A 102 2.66 18.01 -2.54
N TRP A 103 2.89 17.82 -3.83
CA TRP A 103 3.92 16.95 -4.39
C TRP A 103 5.03 17.77 -5.09
N ALA A 104 5.18 19.03 -4.70
CA ALA A 104 6.15 19.99 -5.25
C ALA A 104 7.56 19.80 -4.69
#